data_AF-A0A257TZG5-F1
#
_entry.id   AF-A0A257TZG5-F1
#
_cell.length_a   1.000
_cell.length_b   1.000
_cell.length_c   1.000
_cell.angle_alpha   90.00
_cell.angle_beta   90.00
_cell.angle_gamma   90.00
#
_symmetry.space_group_name_H-M   'P 1'
#
loop_
_entity.id
_entity.type
_entity.pdbx_description
1 polymer ?
#
loop_
_entity_poly.entity_id
_entity_poly.type
_entity_poly.pdbx_seq_one_letter_code
_entity_poly.pdbx_strand_id
1 'polypeptide(L)'
;MAIEAVVENYAEFKDFNSTTTQSDRGDLLYVLLDLLRLKTSYDRVAWNTRPVVMVHEVLVRRGWPSAAELWRRSVAQRTTQVADWHQKRLSELNKHYGIRLPTISDRLAERLVRPLAIDRVKALVGPAIDEARQRGGPRAFALLEQELAEFTEHPSGSGLDVPAWLIALEEEVARCERADERGAEPADIEPPVPHRTLAWDDAQQQVKSGEWES
;
A
#
# COMPACT_ATOMS: atom_id res chain seq x y z
N MET A 1 27.76 -0.73 -10.16
CA MET A 1 26.98 -1.48 -9.15
C MET A 1 26.70 -0.67 -7.88
N ALA A 2 27.67 -0.30 -7.03
CA ALA A 2 27.35 0.47 -5.80
C ALA A 2 26.77 1.87 -6.06
N ILE A 3 27.33 2.60 -7.03
CA ILE A 3 26.84 3.95 -7.42
C ILE A 3 25.42 3.89 -7.99
N GLU A 4 25.13 2.88 -8.81
CA GLU A 4 23.81 2.68 -9.42
C GLU A 4 22.74 2.39 -8.35
N ALA A 5 23.04 1.52 -7.39
CA ALA A 5 22.13 1.25 -6.27
C ALA A 5 21.84 2.51 -5.42
N VAL A 6 22.81 3.41 -5.29
CA VAL A 6 22.65 4.71 -4.61
C VAL A 6 21.79 5.66 -5.44
N VAL A 7 22.02 5.73 -6.75
CA VAL A 7 21.22 6.57 -7.66
C VAL A 7 19.76 6.12 -7.69
N GLU A 8 19.51 4.80 -7.72
CA GLU A 8 18.16 4.22 -7.67
C GLU A 8 17.45 4.45 -6.32
N ASN A 9 18.20 4.67 -5.23
CA ASN A 9 17.67 4.89 -3.88
C ASN A 9 18.14 6.25 -3.33
N TYR A 10 17.98 7.29 -4.13
CA TYR A 10 18.50 8.62 -3.82
C TYR A 10 17.86 9.24 -2.56
N ALA A 11 16.57 8.97 -2.32
CA ALA A 11 15.88 9.43 -1.10
C ALA A 11 16.51 8.82 0.16
N GLU A 12 16.74 7.51 0.16
CA GLU A 12 17.40 6.80 1.26
C GLU A 12 18.85 7.24 1.43
N PHE A 13 19.56 7.51 0.33
CA PHE A 13 20.91 8.06 0.40
C PHE A 13 20.93 9.47 0.99
N LYS A 14 19.96 10.32 0.65
CA LYS A 14 19.85 11.67 1.21
C LYS A 14 19.55 11.63 2.70
N ASP A 15 18.64 10.75 3.12
CA ASP A 15 18.31 10.48 4.52
C ASP A 15 19.52 9.95 5.31
N PHE A 16 20.25 9.01 4.71
CA PHE A 16 21.51 8.51 5.25
C PHE A 16 22.55 9.61 5.44
N ASN A 17 22.73 10.46 4.43
CA ASN A 17 23.64 11.60 4.49
C ASN A 17 23.25 12.65 5.55
N SER A 18 21.96 12.83 5.85
CA SER A 18 21.54 13.68 6.96
C SER A 18 21.77 13.05 8.33
N THR A 19 21.83 11.71 8.40
CA THR A 19 22.00 10.97 9.64
C THR A 19 23.48 10.70 9.96
N THR A 20 24.36 10.67 8.96
CA THR A 20 25.81 10.45 9.11
C THR A 20 26.62 11.73 8.89
N THR A 21 27.67 11.94 9.68
CA THR A 21 28.61 13.07 9.55
C THR A 21 29.47 12.99 8.29
N GLN A 22 29.89 14.14 7.74
CA GLN A 22 30.67 14.20 6.49
C GLN A 22 32.03 13.48 6.54
N SER A 23 32.60 13.30 7.73
CA SER A 23 33.83 12.53 7.98
C SER A 23 33.69 11.05 7.59
N ASP A 24 32.51 10.46 7.77
CA ASP A 24 32.32 9.00 7.79
C ASP A 24 31.71 8.47 6.47
N ARG A 25 31.57 9.37 5.48
CA ARG A 25 30.74 9.22 4.28
C ARG A 25 31.21 8.11 3.33
N GLY A 26 32.51 7.83 3.30
CA GLY A 26 33.09 6.74 2.51
C GLY A 26 33.12 5.41 3.26
N ASP A 27 33.37 5.45 4.56
CA ASP A 27 33.65 4.27 5.37
C ASP A 27 32.36 3.54 5.79
N LEU A 28 31.24 4.24 5.94
CA LEU A 28 29.96 3.65 6.37
C LEU A 28 29.01 3.26 5.22
N LEU A 29 29.44 3.35 3.96
CA LEU A 29 28.56 3.04 2.82
C LEU A 29 28.01 1.60 2.87
N TYR A 30 28.77 0.65 3.44
CA TYR A 30 28.29 -0.73 3.63
C TYR A 30 27.04 -0.81 4.51
N VAL A 31 26.88 0.10 5.48
CA VAL A 31 25.70 0.20 6.35
C VAL A 31 24.46 0.55 5.51
N LEU A 32 24.58 1.56 4.64
CA LEU A 32 23.51 1.91 3.71
C LEU A 32 23.16 0.73 2.82
N LEU A 33 24.15 0.02 2.28
CA LEU A 33 23.91 -1.14 1.42
C LEU A 33 23.18 -2.27 2.15
N ASP A 34 23.48 -2.54 3.42
CA ASP A 34 22.77 -3.55 4.20
C ASP A 34 21.31 -3.16 4.48
N LEU A 35 21.06 -1.89 4.76
CA LEU A 35 19.69 -1.37 4.92
C LEU A 35 18.92 -1.41 3.60
N LEU A 36 19.55 -1.03 2.48
CA LEU A 36 18.95 -1.12 1.15
C LEU A 36 18.66 -2.56 0.75
N ARG A 37 19.53 -3.52 1.06
CA ARG A 37 19.27 -4.95 0.83
C ARG A 37 18.03 -5.42 1.58
N LEU A 38 17.84 -4.98 2.82
CA LEU A 38 16.63 -5.29 3.58
C LEU A 38 15.38 -4.68 2.93
N LYS A 39 15.45 -3.41 2.52
CA LYS A 39 14.36 -2.74 1.79
C LYS A 39 14.02 -3.48 0.48
N THR A 40 15.01 -3.80 -0.35
CA THR A 40 14.79 -4.51 -1.62
C THR A 40 14.18 -5.90 -1.41
N SER A 41 14.57 -6.61 -0.35
CA SER A 41 13.93 -7.87 0.05
C SER A 41 12.45 -7.67 0.36
N TYR A 42 12.11 -6.62 1.11
CA TYR A 42 10.73 -6.26 1.41
C TYR A 42 9.95 -5.88 0.15
N ASP A 43 10.52 -5.03 -0.70
CA ASP A 43 9.88 -4.56 -1.93
C ASP A 43 9.60 -5.70 -2.91
N ARG A 44 10.45 -6.73 -2.94
CA ARG A 44 10.18 -7.95 -3.72
C ARG A 44 8.92 -8.66 -3.24
N VAL A 45 8.72 -8.77 -1.93
CA VAL A 45 7.50 -9.35 -1.37
C VAL A 45 6.30 -8.47 -1.70
N ALA A 46 6.43 -7.15 -1.51
CA ALA A 46 5.38 -6.18 -1.85
C ALA A 46 4.97 -6.30 -3.32
N TRP A 47 5.95 -6.45 -4.22
CA TRP A 47 5.70 -6.67 -5.64
C TRP A 47 4.87 -7.94 -5.90
N ASN A 48 5.23 -9.05 -5.26
CA ASN A 48 4.50 -10.32 -5.40
C ASN A 48 3.08 -10.24 -4.83
N THR A 49 2.81 -9.32 -3.90
CA THR A 49 1.46 -9.08 -3.36
C THR A 49 0.60 -8.15 -4.21
N ARG A 50 1.12 -7.55 -5.30
CA ARG A 50 0.33 -6.64 -6.15
C ARG A 50 -0.99 -7.24 -6.67
N PRO A 51 -1.05 -8.49 -7.17
CA PRO A 51 -2.33 -9.07 -7.61
C PRO A 51 -3.34 -9.19 -6.47
N VAL A 52 -2.85 -9.45 -5.25
CA VAL A 52 -3.69 -9.56 -4.05
C VAL A 52 -4.30 -8.21 -3.67
N VAL A 53 -3.52 -7.13 -3.81
CA VAL A 53 -4.02 -5.76 -3.64
C VAL A 53 -5.03 -5.38 -4.73
N MET A 54 -4.77 -5.75 -6.00
CA MET A 54 -5.70 -5.48 -7.11
C MET A 54 -7.08 -6.10 -6.89
N VAL A 55 -7.15 -7.33 -6.35
CA VAL A 55 -8.44 -7.96 -6.00
C VAL A 55 -9.20 -7.11 -4.97
N HIS A 56 -8.50 -6.62 -3.94
CA HIS A 56 -9.09 -5.75 -2.95
C HIS A 56 -9.63 -4.45 -3.55
N GLU A 57 -8.85 -3.78 -4.42
CA GLU A 57 -9.28 -2.57 -5.12
C GLU A 57 -10.59 -2.81 -5.89
N VAL A 58 -10.70 -3.93 -6.62
CA VAL A 58 -11.93 -4.28 -7.36
C VAL A 58 -13.12 -4.50 -6.42
N LEU A 59 -12.95 -5.24 -5.32
CA LEU A 59 -14.03 -5.49 -4.34
C LEU A 59 -14.56 -4.19 -3.74
N VAL A 60 -13.63 -3.30 -3.40
CA VAL A 60 -13.92 -2.00 -2.81
C VAL A 60 -14.62 -1.09 -3.83
N ARG A 61 -14.18 -1.07 -5.09
CA ARG A 61 -14.83 -0.30 -6.18
C ARG A 61 -16.22 -0.82 -6.56
N ARG A 62 -16.47 -2.13 -6.46
CA ARG A 62 -17.80 -2.72 -6.72
C ARG A 62 -18.79 -2.53 -5.57
N GLY A 63 -18.38 -1.89 -4.48
CA GLY A 63 -19.24 -1.68 -3.32
C GLY A 63 -19.53 -2.95 -2.55
N TRP A 64 -18.57 -3.88 -2.46
CA TRP A 64 -18.68 -5.11 -1.67
C TRP A 64 -17.86 -5.01 -0.36
N PRO A 65 -18.26 -4.16 0.61
CA PRO A 65 -17.44 -3.84 1.78
C PRO A 65 -17.15 -5.05 2.67
N SER A 66 -18.10 -5.98 2.82
CA SER A 66 -17.91 -7.19 3.63
C SER A 66 -16.86 -8.13 3.02
N ALA A 67 -16.87 -8.27 1.68
CA ALA A 67 -15.90 -9.09 0.98
C ALA A 67 -14.50 -8.44 1.01
N ALA A 68 -14.43 -7.13 0.81
CA ALA A 68 -13.19 -6.37 0.94
C ALA A 68 -12.56 -6.49 2.33
N GLU A 69 -13.36 -6.38 3.39
CA GLU A 69 -12.88 -6.52 4.77
C GLU A 69 -12.40 -7.95 5.08
N LEU A 70 -13.14 -8.97 4.63
CA LEU A 70 -12.72 -10.36 4.79
C LEU A 70 -11.40 -10.63 4.06
N TRP A 71 -11.27 -10.11 2.85
CA TRP A 71 -10.05 -10.19 2.05
C TRP A 71 -8.88 -9.54 2.78
N ARG A 72 -9.04 -8.29 3.23
CA ARG A 72 -8.02 -7.54 3.97
C ARG A 72 -7.50 -8.30 5.19
N ARG A 73 -8.41 -8.88 6.00
CA ARG A 73 -8.04 -9.71 7.16
C ARG A 73 -7.20 -10.93 6.77
N SER A 74 -7.61 -11.64 5.72
CA SER A 74 -6.88 -12.79 5.20
C SER A 74 -5.48 -12.39 4.72
N VAL A 75 -5.36 -11.27 3.99
CA VAL A 75 -4.06 -10.77 3.53
C VAL A 75 -3.18 -10.41 4.71
N ALA A 76 -3.68 -9.61 5.65
CA ALA A 76 -2.95 -9.21 6.85
C ALA A 76 -2.46 -10.44 7.64
N GLN A 77 -3.30 -11.46 7.83
CA GLN A 77 -2.91 -12.68 8.52
C GLN A 77 -1.76 -13.41 7.81
N ARG A 78 -1.81 -13.53 6.47
CA ARG A 78 -0.79 -14.22 5.68
C ARG A 78 0.52 -13.45 5.58
N THR A 79 0.49 -12.13 5.59
CA THR A 79 1.68 -11.29 5.44
C THR A 79 2.33 -10.91 6.78
N THR A 80 1.63 -11.08 7.91
CA THR A 80 2.08 -10.68 9.25
C THR A 80 3.47 -11.20 9.58
N GLN A 81 3.72 -12.51 9.39
CA GLN A 81 5.01 -13.10 9.74
C GLN A 81 6.17 -12.50 8.93
N VAL A 82 5.96 -12.25 7.63
CA VAL A 82 6.97 -11.65 6.76
C VAL A 82 7.21 -10.19 7.13
N ALA A 83 6.15 -9.43 7.42
CA ALA A 83 6.25 -8.05 7.89
C ALA A 83 7.01 -7.96 9.22
N ASP A 84 6.68 -8.82 10.19
CA ASP A 84 7.34 -8.87 11.50
C ASP A 84 8.82 -9.24 11.39
N TRP A 85 9.16 -10.15 10.48
CA TRP A 85 10.56 -10.49 10.21
C TRP A 85 11.35 -9.27 9.71
N HIS A 86 10.82 -8.51 8.75
CA HIS A 86 11.48 -7.31 8.23
C HIS A 86 11.62 -6.23 9.31
N GLN A 87 10.59 -6.03 10.13
CA GLN A 87 10.62 -5.10 11.27
C GLN A 87 11.68 -5.48 12.31
N LYS A 88 11.73 -6.76 12.68
CA LYS A 88 12.75 -7.28 13.60
C LYS A 88 14.15 -7.10 13.02
N ARG A 89 14.34 -7.44 11.75
CA ARG A 89 15.65 -7.32 11.08
C ARG A 89 16.10 -5.87 10.99
N LEU A 90 15.19 -4.94 10.71
CA LEU A 90 15.49 -3.52 10.73
C LEU A 90 15.91 -3.06 12.13
N SER A 91 15.21 -3.50 13.18
CA SER A 91 15.57 -3.19 14.57
C SER A 91 16.98 -3.69 14.93
N GLU A 92 17.34 -4.89 14.49
CA GLU A 92 18.69 -5.46 14.69
C GLU A 92 19.76 -4.62 13.99
N LEU A 93 19.56 -4.27 12.71
CA LEU A 93 20.49 -3.43 11.94
C LEU A 93 20.64 -2.04 12.56
N ASN A 94 19.51 -1.42 12.94
CA ASN A 94 19.51 -0.10 13.58
C ASN A 94 20.27 -0.11 14.91
N LYS A 95 20.14 -1.19 15.71
CA LYS A 95 20.90 -1.35 16.96
C LYS A 95 22.39 -1.60 16.70
N HIS A 96 22.71 -2.41 15.70
CA HIS A 96 24.08 -2.78 15.39
C HIS A 96 24.89 -1.58 14.89
N TYR A 97 24.29 -0.75 14.03
CA TYR A 97 24.96 0.39 13.41
C TYR A 97 24.70 1.73 14.11
N GLY A 98 23.75 1.79 15.05
CA GLY A 98 23.40 3.04 15.75
C GLY A 98 22.71 4.08 14.88
N ILE A 99 22.22 3.70 13.69
CA ILE A 99 21.58 4.57 12.70
C ILE A 99 20.10 4.19 12.56
N ARG A 100 19.25 5.18 12.27
CA ARG A 100 17.86 4.97 11.86
C ARG A 100 17.57 5.81 10.63
N LEU A 101 17.06 5.18 9.58
CA LEU A 101 16.63 5.87 8.38
C LEU A 101 15.09 5.88 8.34
N PRO A 102 14.44 7.03 8.59
CA PRO A 102 13.00 7.19 8.43
C PRO A 102 12.47 6.64 7.11
N THR A 103 13.15 6.90 5.99
CA THR A 103 12.74 6.44 4.65
C THR A 103 12.54 4.92 4.57
N ILE A 104 13.47 4.13 5.13
CA ILE A 104 13.37 2.67 5.16
C ILE A 104 12.42 2.19 6.26
N SER A 105 12.41 2.89 7.40
CA SER A 105 11.56 2.54 8.54
C SER A 105 10.08 2.66 8.17
N ASP A 106 9.70 3.75 7.52
CA ASP A 106 8.34 4.01 7.07
C ASP A 106 7.91 2.99 6.02
N ARG A 107 8.78 2.70 5.05
CA ARG A 107 8.51 1.71 4.01
C ARG A 107 8.20 0.32 4.57
N LEU A 108 8.99 -0.12 5.56
CA LEU A 108 8.76 -1.41 6.23
C LEU A 108 7.56 -1.35 7.19
N ALA A 109 7.23 -0.17 7.74
CA ALA A 109 6.08 0.03 8.63
C ALA A 109 4.75 -0.10 7.90
N GLU A 110 4.72 -0.02 6.57
CA GLU A 110 3.55 -0.32 5.75
C GLU A 110 3.05 -1.77 5.90
N ARG A 111 3.90 -2.69 6.39
CA ARG A 111 3.59 -4.10 6.69
C ARG A 111 2.86 -4.86 5.56
N LEU A 112 3.08 -4.46 4.30
CA LEU A 112 2.46 -5.00 3.09
C LEU A 112 0.93 -4.81 3.01
N VAL A 113 0.33 -4.09 3.97
CA VAL A 113 -1.13 -3.89 4.05
C VAL A 113 -1.54 -2.44 3.81
N ARG A 114 -0.60 -1.49 3.89
CA ARG A 114 -0.86 -0.06 3.61
C ARG A 114 -1.56 0.18 2.27
N PRO A 115 -1.24 -0.50 1.15
CA PRO A 115 -1.98 -0.32 -0.10
C PRO A 115 -3.47 -0.63 0.02
N LEU A 116 -3.86 -1.63 0.83
CA LEU A 116 -5.27 -1.97 1.05
C LEU A 116 -6.01 -0.85 1.79
N ALA A 117 -5.33 -0.19 2.73
CA ALA A 117 -5.89 0.98 3.42
C ALA A 117 -6.10 2.14 2.43
N ILE A 118 -5.14 2.38 1.53
CA ILE A 118 -5.25 3.41 0.48
C ILE A 118 -6.45 3.13 -0.45
N ASP A 119 -6.65 1.88 -0.89
CA ASP A 119 -7.80 1.51 -1.72
C ASP A 119 -9.14 1.84 -1.05
N ARG A 120 -9.23 1.59 0.26
CA ARG A 120 -10.43 1.87 1.04
C ARG A 120 -10.73 3.36 1.10
N VAL A 121 -9.73 4.18 1.39
CA VAL A 121 -9.87 5.64 1.40
C VAL A 121 -10.27 6.14 0.02
N LYS A 122 -9.64 5.64 -1.06
CA LYS A 122 -10.00 6.00 -2.45
C LYS A 122 -11.46 5.71 -2.78
N ALA A 123 -12.00 4.57 -2.37
CA ALA A 123 -13.42 4.29 -2.65
C ALA A 123 -14.41 5.11 -1.86
N LEU A 124 -13.99 5.76 -0.76
CA LEU A 124 -14.86 6.70 -0.05
C LEU A 124 -14.93 8.07 -0.74
N VAL A 125 -13.98 8.40 -1.63
CA VAL A 125 -13.93 9.69 -2.34
C VAL A 125 -15.18 9.93 -3.18
N GLY A 126 -15.57 8.98 -4.04
CA GLY A 126 -16.76 9.12 -4.89
C GLY A 126 -18.04 9.34 -4.09
N PRO A 127 -18.40 8.44 -3.14
CA PRO A 127 -19.55 8.62 -2.26
C PRO A 127 -19.51 9.92 -1.45
N ALA A 128 -18.33 10.36 -0.99
CA ALA A 128 -18.19 11.61 -0.26
C ALA A 128 -18.47 12.85 -1.15
N ILE A 129 -18.01 12.83 -2.41
CA ILE A 129 -18.31 13.88 -3.40
C ILE A 129 -19.81 13.91 -3.72
N ASP A 130 -20.43 12.74 -3.91
CA ASP A 130 -21.87 12.63 -4.18
C ASP A 130 -22.72 13.13 -3.01
N GLU A 131 -22.38 12.75 -1.77
CA GLU A 131 -23.03 13.23 -0.55
C GLU A 131 -22.94 14.77 -0.44
N ALA A 132 -21.76 15.34 -0.68
CA ALA A 132 -21.54 16.79 -0.62
C ALA A 132 -22.41 17.55 -1.64
N ARG A 133 -22.69 16.95 -2.80
CA ARG A 133 -23.53 17.54 -3.84
C ARG A 133 -25.03 17.42 -3.55
N GLN A 134 -25.47 16.27 -3.03
CA GLN A 134 -26.89 15.95 -2.86
C GLN A 134 -27.51 16.53 -1.57
N ARG A 135 -26.75 17.30 -0.76
CA ARG A 135 -27.13 17.72 0.60
C ARG A 135 -27.54 16.52 1.50
N GLY A 136 -26.94 15.36 1.23
CA GLY A 136 -27.11 14.16 2.04
C GLY A 136 -26.40 14.31 3.39
N GLY A 137 -26.80 13.51 4.39
CA GLY A 137 -26.10 13.48 5.68
C GLY A 137 -24.66 12.96 5.53
N PRO A 138 -23.70 13.46 6.34
CA PRO A 138 -22.26 13.26 6.11
C PRO A 138 -21.78 11.89 6.62
N ARG A 139 -22.15 10.79 5.96
CA ARG A 139 -21.74 9.44 6.39
C ARG A 139 -20.44 9.01 5.72
N ALA A 140 -20.38 9.06 4.39
CA ALA A 140 -19.18 8.72 3.65
C ALA A 140 -18.07 9.73 3.90
N PHE A 141 -18.39 11.04 3.97
CA PHE A 141 -17.39 12.06 4.26
C PHE A 141 -16.80 11.92 5.67
N ALA A 142 -17.64 11.69 6.69
CA ALA A 142 -17.14 11.47 8.06
C ALA A 142 -16.32 10.18 8.18
N LEU A 143 -16.68 9.12 7.45
CA LEU A 143 -15.89 7.90 7.41
C LEU A 143 -14.56 8.12 6.69
N LEU A 144 -14.53 8.91 5.62
CA LEU A 144 -13.29 9.30 4.93
C LEU A 144 -12.36 10.08 5.87
N GLU A 145 -12.87 11.06 6.61
CA GLU A 145 -12.10 11.82 7.61
C GLU A 145 -11.53 10.91 8.70
N GLN A 146 -12.34 9.97 9.21
CA GLN A 146 -11.90 9.01 10.22
C GLN A 146 -10.75 8.14 9.71
N GLU A 147 -10.86 7.60 8.50
CA GLU A 147 -9.80 6.76 7.93
C GLU A 147 -8.54 7.57 7.59
N LEU A 148 -8.70 8.83 7.15
CA LEU A 148 -7.58 9.73 6.86
C LEU A 148 -6.80 10.14 8.10
N ALA A 149 -7.43 10.19 9.28
CA ALA A 149 -6.74 10.53 10.53
C ALA A 149 -5.54 9.62 10.81
N GLU A 150 -5.65 8.32 10.48
CA GLU A 150 -4.53 7.38 10.64
C GLU A 150 -3.35 7.69 9.71
N PHE A 151 -3.62 8.28 8.53
CA PHE A 151 -2.60 8.66 7.56
C PHE A 151 -1.92 9.99 7.92
N THR A 152 -2.65 10.93 8.55
CA THR A 152 -2.12 12.24 8.93
C THR A 152 -1.35 12.21 10.24
N GLU A 153 -1.67 11.29 11.16
CA GLU A 153 -0.91 11.08 12.40
C GLU A 153 0.50 10.53 12.17
N HIS A 154 0.69 9.78 11.07
CA HIS A 154 1.96 9.15 10.72
C HIS A 154 2.43 9.59 9.32
N PRO A 155 2.86 10.85 9.14
CA PRO A 155 3.40 11.30 7.86
C PRO A 155 4.68 10.52 7.57
N SER A 156 4.61 9.68 6.55
CA SER A 156 5.72 8.83 6.07
C SER A 156 6.62 9.60 5.10
N GLY A 157 7.93 9.43 5.23
CA GLY A 157 8.97 10.00 4.38
C GLY A 157 9.89 10.96 5.14
N SER A 158 11.05 11.27 4.57
CA SER A 158 12.02 12.23 5.13
C SER A 158 11.57 13.69 5.06
N GLY A 159 10.27 13.96 4.89
CA GLY A 159 9.70 15.30 4.66
C GLY A 159 10.06 15.93 3.31
N LEU A 160 10.52 15.13 2.34
CA LEU A 160 11.05 15.61 1.06
C LEU A 160 10.14 15.33 -0.14
N ASP A 161 9.32 14.28 -0.06
CA ASP A 161 8.42 13.84 -1.13
C ASP A 161 6.98 13.79 -0.65
N VAL A 162 6.03 13.98 -1.58
CA VAL A 162 4.60 13.89 -1.30
C VAL A 162 4.25 12.43 -1.00
N PRO A 163 3.54 12.13 0.11
CA PRO A 163 3.15 10.76 0.44
C PRO A 163 2.29 10.12 -0.67
N ALA A 164 2.57 8.85 -0.98
CA ALA A 164 1.88 8.12 -2.03
C ALA A 164 0.34 8.08 -1.87
N TRP A 165 -0.15 8.07 -0.62
CA TRP A 165 -1.58 8.09 -0.34
C TRP A 165 -2.24 9.41 -0.76
N LEU A 166 -1.53 10.54 -0.66
CA LEU A 166 -2.05 11.85 -1.03
C LEU A 166 -2.13 11.98 -2.55
N ILE A 167 -1.09 11.54 -3.27
CA ILE A 167 -1.09 11.44 -4.74
C ILE A 167 -2.26 10.56 -5.20
N ALA A 168 -2.44 9.39 -4.58
CA ALA A 168 -3.50 8.47 -4.95
C ALA A 168 -4.91 9.03 -4.72
N LEU A 169 -5.09 9.92 -3.74
CA LEU A 169 -6.35 10.62 -3.51
C LEU A 169 -6.59 11.74 -4.50
N GLU A 170 -5.57 12.55 -4.79
CA GLU A 170 -5.63 13.59 -5.81
C GLU A 170 -6.04 12.99 -7.17
N GLU A 171 -5.42 11.86 -7.54
CA GLU A 171 -5.76 11.11 -8.74
C GLU A 171 -7.22 10.60 -8.74
N GLU A 172 -7.72 10.15 -7.59
CA GLU A 172 -9.10 9.64 -7.48
C GLU A 172 -10.12 10.78 -7.52
N VAL A 173 -9.86 11.92 -6.87
CA VAL A 173 -10.70 13.12 -6.96
C VAL A 173 -10.79 13.59 -8.40
N ALA A 174 -9.65 13.75 -9.07
CA ALA A 174 -9.60 14.16 -10.47
C ALA A 174 -10.29 13.13 -11.39
N ARG A 175 -10.33 11.85 -11.01
CA ARG A 175 -11.06 10.82 -11.76
C ARG A 175 -12.57 10.99 -11.61
N CYS A 176 -13.06 11.22 -10.38
CA CYS A 176 -14.48 11.49 -10.12
C CYS A 176 -14.96 12.72 -10.88
N GLU A 177 -14.22 13.83 -10.82
CA GLU A 177 -14.56 15.06 -11.56
C GLU A 177 -14.68 14.83 -13.07
N ARG A 178 -13.73 14.09 -13.67
CA ARG A 178 -13.79 13.75 -15.10
C ARG A 178 -14.94 12.81 -15.46
N ALA A 179 -15.32 11.89 -14.56
CA ALA A 179 -16.44 10.98 -14.78
C ALA A 179 -17.77 11.75 -14.81
N ASP A 180 -17.90 12.80 -14.00
CA ASP A 180 -19.05 13.69 -14.01
C ASP A 180 -19.14 14.50 -15.31
N GLU A 181 -18.02 15.05 -15.77
CA GLU A 181 -17.94 15.85 -17.00
C GLU A 181 -18.32 15.05 -18.26
N ARG A 182 -18.02 13.75 -18.28
CA ARG A 182 -18.28 12.87 -19.44
C ARG A 182 -19.70 12.30 -19.45
N GLY A 183 -20.45 12.42 -18.35
CA GLY A 183 -21.61 11.58 -18.10
C GLY A 183 -21.18 10.12 -17.90
N ALA A 184 -21.92 9.35 -17.11
CA ALA A 184 -21.60 7.97 -16.79
C ALA A 184 -21.64 7.06 -18.05
N GLU A 185 -20.60 7.08 -18.87
CA GLU A 185 -20.29 5.94 -19.73
C GLU A 185 -19.77 4.83 -18.80
N PRO A 186 -20.48 3.71 -18.65
CA PRO A 186 -19.96 2.59 -17.89
C PRO A 186 -18.65 2.17 -18.54
N ALA A 187 -17.57 2.18 -17.75
CA ALA A 187 -16.29 1.69 -18.19
C ALA A 187 -16.44 0.19 -18.52
N ASP A 188 -16.64 -0.11 -19.80
CA ASP A 188 -16.60 -1.45 -20.36
C ASP A 188 -15.22 -2.05 -20.13
N ILE A 189 -15.05 -2.69 -18.98
CA ILE A 189 -14.00 -3.69 -18.75
C ILE A 189 -14.61 -4.85 -17.96
N GLU A 190 -15.50 -5.60 -18.60
CA GLU A 190 -15.73 -7.00 -18.25
C GLU A 190 -15.78 -7.83 -19.55
N PRO A 191 -14.82 -8.73 -19.81
CA PRO A 191 -15.17 -9.89 -20.62
C PRO A 191 -16.34 -10.61 -19.90
N PRO A 192 -17.36 -11.09 -20.62
CA PRO A 192 -18.54 -11.72 -20.03
C PRO A 192 -18.16 -13.10 -19.49
N VAL A 193 -17.54 -13.12 -18.31
CA VAL A 193 -17.30 -14.37 -17.58
C VAL A 193 -18.49 -14.56 -16.64
N PRO A 194 -19.29 -15.62 -16.80
CA PRO A 194 -20.43 -15.86 -15.94
C PRO A 194 -19.98 -16.05 -14.49
N HIS A 195 -20.40 -15.14 -13.61
CA HIS A 195 -20.19 -15.28 -12.17
C HIS A 195 -21.16 -16.32 -11.61
N ARG A 196 -20.63 -17.32 -10.89
CA ARG A 196 -21.43 -18.31 -10.16
C ARG A 196 -21.23 -18.09 -8.66
N THR A 197 -22.31 -17.82 -7.95
CA THR A 197 -22.29 -17.76 -6.48
C THR A 197 -22.06 -19.16 -5.94
N LEU A 198 -21.01 -19.36 -5.15
CA LEU A 198 -20.70 -20.61 -4.47
C LEU A 198 -20.90 -20.45 -2.96
N ALA A 199 -21.43 -21.48 -2.31
CA ALA A 199 -21.41 -21.54 -0.85
C ALA A 199 -19.95 -21.73 -0.38
N TRP A 200 -19.63 -21.21 0.80
CA TRP A 200 -18.26 -21.18 1.33
C TRP A 200 -17.61 -22.58 1.40
N ASP A 201 -18.41 -23.60 1.70
CA ASP A 201 -17.95 -24.99 1.76
C ASP A 201 -17.59 -25.54 0.37
N ASP A 202 -18.30 -25.12 -0.69
CA ASP A 202 -18.02 -25.51 -2.08
C ASP A 202 -16.72 -24.87 -2.59
N ALA A 203 -16.45 -23.63 -2.18
CA ALA A 203 -15.21 -22.93 -2.52
C ALA A 203 -13.97 -23.60 -1.90
N GLN A 204 -14.09 -24.13 -0.67
CA GLN A 204 -13.02 -24.90 -0.04
C GLN A 204 -12.78 -26.25 -0.73
N GLN A 205 -13.82 -26.89 -1.25
CA GLN A 205 -13.71 -28.15 -1.98
C GLN A 205 -13.06 -27.98 -3.35
N GLN A 206 -13.34 -26.88 -4.06
CA GLN A 206 -12.70 -26.56 -5.33
C GLN A 206 -11.20 -26.25 -5.19
N VAL A 207 -10.80 -25.54 -4.13
CA VAL A 207 -9.37 -25.27 -3.85
C VAL A 207 -8.62 -26.56 -3.49
N LYS A 208 -9.29 -27.55 -2.89
CA LYS A 208 -8.71 -28.86 -2.57
C LYS A 208 -8.70 -29.85 -3.74
N SER A 209 -9.56 -29.66 -4.75
CA SER A 209 -9.64 -30.53 -5.94
C SER A 209 -8.89 -29.98 -7.15
N GLY A 210 -8.46 -28.71 -7.12
CA GLY A 210 -7.58 -28.11 -8.13
C GLY A 210 -6.11 -28.49 -7.95
N GLU A 211 -5.78 -29.76 -8.16
CA GLU A 211 -4.45 -30.11 -8.67
C GLU A 211 -4.36 -29.54 -10.09
N TRP A 212 -3.43 -28.62 -10.29
CA TRP A 212 -3.19 -27.96 -11.56
C TRP A 212 -2.58 -28.98 -12.54
N GLU A 213 -3.41 -29.68 -13.31
CA GLU A 213 -2.96 -30.42 -14.48
C GLU A 213 -3.11 -29.57 -15.76
N SER A 214 -1.93 -29.32 -16.35
CA SER A 214 -1.59 -28.81 -17.69
C SER A 214 -1.60 -27.30 -17.94
#